data_AF-A0A537PJ00-F1
#
_entry.id   AF-A0A537PJ00-F1
#
_cell.length_a   1.000
_cell.length_b   1.000
_cell.length_c   1.000
_cell.angle_alpha   90.00
_cell.angle_beta   90.00
_cell.angle_gamma   90.00
#
_symmetry.space_group_name_H-M   'P 1'
#
loop_
_entity.id
_entity.type
_entity.pdbx_description
1 polymer ?
#
loop_
_entity_poly.entity_id
_entity_poly.type
_entity_poly.pdbx_seq_one_letter_code
_entity_poly.pdbx_strand_id
1 'polypeptide(L)'
;SLAPREAARRVPGGWRLSGRFPFSSGCDYAQWGIIGAFLGEKGDPRHIAYLLVPLAEVEMVDDWQVLGLLGTGSKSLVLDDVFVPEHRSVMVSDLFAGTPPGALVHPDYPILRAPRGFLVSYSLPPVAIALGRRALDIACASLARRVSRGVTKVAESEVVQMTIGEAAAAIDVATLLLHTGRDYSTAEVSSYAPAATWSTPSIRSPGLSTACAKWTAPAGSTTATSSARSAAM
;
A
#
# COMPACT_ATOMS: atom_id res chain seq x y z
N SER A 1 -2.25 -1.82 -15.02
CA SER A 1 -1.11 -2.14 -14.13
C SER A 1 -0.29 -0.89 -13.86
N LEU A 2 0.01 -0.57 -12.60
CA LEU A 2 0.95 0.51 -12.26
C LEU A 2 2.41 0.05 -12.23
N ALA A 3 2.66 -1.27 -12.13
CA ALA A 3 4.01 -1.79 -12.21
C ALA A 3 4.50 -1.74 -13.66
N PRO A 4 5.67 -1.12 -13.94
CA PRO A 4 6.23 -1.09 -15.28
C PRO A 4 6.69 -2.48 -15.69
N ARG A 5 6.25 -2.93 -16.86
CA ARG A 5 6.62 -4.23 -17.43
C ARG A 5 7.31 -4.09 -18.77
N GLU A 6 6.89 -3.13 -19.56
CA GLU A 6 7.44 -2.86 -20.88
C GLU A 6 7.95 -1.43 -20.97
N ALA A 7 8.81 -1.20 -21.96
CA ALA A 7 9.27 0.13 -22.31
C ALA A 7 8.38 0.74 -23.39
N ALA A 8 8.00 2.00 -23.19
CA ALA A 8 7.36 2.81 -24.20
C ALA A 8 8.43 3.43 -25.11
N ARG A 9 8.26 3.26 -26.42
CA ARG A 9 9.16 3.79 -27.44
C ARG A 9 8.83 5.24 -27.73
N ARG A 10 9.83 6.11 -27.71
CA ARG A 10 9.68 7.53 -28.09
C ARG A 10 9.30 7.65 -29.57
N VAL A 11 8.32 8.50 -29.85
CA VAL A 11 7.91 8.90 -31.20
C VAL A 11 7.64 10.41 -31.24
N PRO A 12 7.55 11.05 -32.42
CA PRO A 12 7.09 12.43 -32.51
C PRO A 12 5.75 12.61 -31.80
N GLY A 13 5.68 13.56 -30.86
CA GLY A 13 4.46 13.87 -30.11
C GLY A 13 4.14 12.98 -28.90
N GLY A 14 4.93 11.93 -28.63
CA GLY A 14 4.74 11.11 -27.42
C GLY A 14 5.38 9.73 -27.50
N TRP A 15 4.58 8.70 -27.20
CA TRP A 15 5.04 7.34 -26.94
C TRP A 15 4.20 6.30 -27.68
N ARG A 16 4.83 5.17 -28.03
CA ARG A 16 4.15 3.96 -28.47
C ARG A 16 4.40 2.85 -27.46
N LEU A 17 3.35 2.16 -27.03
CA LEU A 17 3.45 1.10 -26.02
C LEU A 17 2.76 -0.17 -26.50
N SER A 18 3.49 -1.27 -26.43
CA SER A 18 2.96 -2.62 -26.58
C SER A 18 3.27 -3.44 -25.32
N GLY A 19 2.40 -4.37 -24.97
CA GLY A 19 2.64 -5.27 -23.86
C GLY A 19 1.39 -5.78 -23.16
N ARG A 20 1.58 -6.70 -22.22
CA ARG A 20 0.51 -7.25 -21.37
C ARG A 20 0.67 -6.80 -19.93
N PHE A 21 -0.38 -6.21 -19.39
CA PHE A 21 -0.41 -5.55 -18.09
C PHE A 21 -1.53 -6.15 -17.22
N PRO A 22 -1.21 -7.11 -16.34
CA PRO A 22 -2.19 -7.75 -15.46
C PRO A 22 -2.61 -6.85 -14.30
N PHE A 23 -3.52 -7.35 -13.46
CA PHE A 23 -4.00 -6.71 -12.23
C PHE A 23 -4.68 -5.35 -12.50
N SER A 24 -5.54 -5.28 -13.51
CA SER A 24 -6.33 -4.08 -13.79
C SER A 24 -7.69 -4.14 -13.11
N SER A 25 -7.72 -3.97 -11.78
CA SER A 25 -8.96 -4.03 -10.99
C SER A 25 -10.02 -3.06 -11.49
N GLY A 26 -11.24 -3.56 -11.72
CA GLY A 26 -12.39 -2.77 -12.17
C GLY A 26 -12.31 -2.32 -13.63
N CYS A 27 -11.43 -2.89 -14.45
CA CYS A 27 -11.24 -2.49 -15.84
C CYS A 27 -12.53 -2.55 -16.69
N ASP A 28 -13.42 -3.51 -16.40
CA ASP A 28 -14.72 -3.63 -17.06
C ASP A 28 -15.64 -2.40 -16.87
N TYR A 29 -15.37 -1.56 -15.87
CA TYR A 29 -16.15 -0.36 -15.54
C TYR A 29 -15.41 0.95 -15.83
N ALA A 30 -14.21 0.87 -16.41
CA ALA A 30 -13.37 2.02 -16.70
C ALA A 30 -13.38 2.36 -18.19
N GLN A 31 -13.22 3.64 -18.50
CA GLN A 31 -12.99 4.12 -19.88
C GLN A 31 -11.50 4.34 -20.16
N TRP A 32 -10.70 4.44 -19.10
CA TRP A 32 -9.27 4.77 -19.17
C TRP A 32 -8.47 3.83 -18.26
N GLY A 33 -7.27 3.46 -18.72
CA GLY A 33 -6.28 2.73 -17.96
C GLY A 33 -5.08 3.62 -17.65
N ILE A 34 -4.55 3.51 -16.43
CA ILE A 34 -3.23 4.06 -16.10
C ILE A 34 -2.23 2.90 -16.15
N ILE A 35 -1.25 3.02 -17.04
CA ILE A 35 -0.23 2.00 -17.30
C ILE A 35 1.14 2.51 -16.89
N GLY A 36 1.81 1.82 -15.97
CA GLY A 36 3.23 2.05 -15.70
C GLY A 36 4.08 1.51 -16.84
N ALA A 37 5.02 2.32 -17.32
CA ALA A 37 5.97 1.92 -18.35
C ALA A 37 7.35 2.54 -18.07
N PHE A 38 8.40 1.86 -18.52
CA PHE A 38 9.70 2.48 -18.65
C PHE A 38 9.68 3.41 -19.87
N LEU A 39 10.28 4.59 -19.80
CA LEU A 39 10.44 5.48 -20.94
C LEU A 39 11.82 5.25 -21.56
N GLY A 40 11.85 4.80 -22.81
CA GLY A 40 13.11 4.46 -23.49
C GLY A 40 13.59 3.05 -23.13
N GLU A 41 14.50 2.93 -22.16
CA GLU A 41 15.15 1.65 -21.82
C GLU A 41 14.35 0.85 -20.78
N LYS A 42 14.00 -0.40 -21.11
CA LYS A 42 13.31 -1.32 -20.21
C LYS A 42 14.20 -1.64 -19.01
N GLY A 43 13.67 -1.43 -17.80
CA GLY A 43 14.36 -1.77 -16.56
C GLY A 43 15.08 -0.59 -15.89
N ASP A 44 15.16 0.59 -16.51
CA ASP A 44 15.73 1.77 -15.84
C ASP A 44 14.72 2.38 -14.84
N PRO A 45 14.94 2.24 -13.51
CA PRO A 45 14.00 2.74 -12.51
C PRO A 45 13.91 4.27 -12.46
N ARG A 46 14.87 4.99 -13.06
CA ARG A 46 14.87 6.46 -13.09
C ARG A 46 13.87 7.03 -14.08
N HIS A 47 13.49 6.23 -15.09
CA HIS A 47 12.65 6.67 -16.19
C HIS A 47 11.34 5.88 -16.23
N ILE A 48 10.60 5.89 -15.13
CA ILE A 48 9.26 5.29 -15.07
C ILE A 48 8.21 6.39 -15.16
N ALA A 49 7.24 6.22 -16.05
CA ALA A 49 6.08 7.09 -16.16
C ALA A 49 4.79 6.29 -16.06
N TYR A 50 3.73 6.99 -15.65
CA TYR A 50 2.37 6.54 -15.85
C TYR A 50 1.82 7.15 -17.14
N LEU A 51 1.28 6.27 -17.98
CA LEU A 51 0.68 6.59 -19.26
C LEU A 51 -0.83 6.37 -19.17
N LEU A 52 -1.61 7.40 -19.50
CA LEU A 52 -3.07 7.34 -19.54
C LEU A 52 -3.51 6.87 -20.93
N VAL A 53 -4.13 5.70 -21.01
CA VAL A 53 -4.56 5.06 -22.27
C VAL A 53 -6.08 4.89 -22.30
N PRO A 54 -6.76 5.17 -23.42
CA PRO A 54 -8.18 4.89 -23.53
C PRO A 54 -8.38 3.38 -23.68
N LEU A 55 -9.26 2.78 -22.88
CA LEU A 55 -9.46 1.32 -22.93
C LEU A 55 -10.14 0.86 -24.22
N ALA A 56 -10.72 1.77 -24.99
CA ALA A 56 -11.22 1.48 -26.34
C ALA A 56 -10.10 1.09 -27.33
N GLU A 57 -8.84 1.45 -27.06
CA GLU A 57 -7.67 1.10 -27.87
C GLU A 57 -6.91 -0.12 -27.30
N VAL A 58 -7.48 -0.80 -26.30
CA VAL A 58 -6.82 -1.84 -25.52
C VAL A 58 -7.66 -3.11 -25.52
N GLU A 59 -7.02 -4.25 -25.73
CA GLU A 59 -7.69 -5.54 -25.56
C GLU A 59 -7.72 -5.91 -24.07
N MET A 60 -8.91 -6.19 -23.54
CA MET A 60 -9.07 -6.77 -22.21
C MET A 60 -9.14 -8.29 -22.31
N VAL A 61 -8.20 -8.98 -21.67
CA VAL A 61 -8.14 -10.45 -21.66
C VAL A 61 -8.72 -10.96 -20.34
N ASP A 62 -9.78 -11.75 -20.40
CA ASP A 62 -10.42 -12.33 -19.21
C ASP A 62 -9.64 -13.52 -18.63
N ASP A 63 -8.54 -13.19 -17.95
CA ASP A 63 -7.63 -14.14 -17.29
C ASP A 63 -7.71 -14.10 -15.76
N TRP A 64 -8.79 -13.56 -15.20
CA TRP A 64 -8.94 -13.36 -13.75
C TRP A 64 -9.57 -14.58 -13.03
N GLN A 65 -9.00 -15.77 -13.22
CA GLN A 65 -9.41 -16.99 -12.51
C GLN A 65 -8.63 -17.17 -11.20
N VAL A 66 -9.12 -16.59 -10.10
CA VAL A 66 -8.41 -16.53 -8.79
C VAL A 66 -9.24 -17.05 -7.61
N LEU A 67 -8.61 -17.34 -6.46
CA LEU A 67 -9.32 -17.86 -5.27
C LEU A 67 -10.01 -16.79 -4.42
N GLY A 68 -9.55 -15.54 -4.49
CA GLY A 68 -10.04 -14.44 -3.66
C GLY A 68 -10.01 -13.14 -4.43
N LEU A 69 -10.81 -12.16 -3.99
CA LEU A 69 -11.04 -10.91 -4.73
C LEU A 69 -11.57 -11.14 -6.16
N LEU A 70 -12.29 -12.23 -6.40
CA LEU A 70 -12.89 -12.56 -7.70
C LEU A 70 -13.68 -11.39 -8.31
N GLY A 71 -14.48 -10.71 -7.48
CA GLY A 71 -15.32 -9.59 -7.91
C GLY A 71 -14.55 -8.34 -8.33
N THR A 72 -13.23 -8.26 -8.17
CA THR A 72 -12.45 -7.10 -8.66
C THR A 72 -12.25 -7.13 -10.16
N GLY A 73 -12.42 -8.28 -10.83
CA GLY A 73 -12.23 -8.39 -12.28
C GLY A 73 -10.88 -7.83 -12.73
N SER A 74 -9.78 -8.19 -12.05
CA SER A 74 -8.46 -7.58 -12.26
C SER A 74 -7.72 -8.14 -13.49
N LYS A 75 -8.46 -8.22 -14.60
CA LYS A 75 -8.05 -8.77 -15.89
C LYS A 75 -6.78 -8.11 -16.44
N SER A 76 -6.15 -8.79 -17.39
CA SER A 76 -5.04 -8.24 -18.16
C SER A 76 -5.50 -7.25 -19.22
N LEU A 77 -4.75 -6.16 -19.36
CA LEU A 77 -4.82 -5.22 -20.47
C LEU A 77 -3.69 -5.52 -21.46
N VAL A 78 -4.01 -5.78 -22.72
CA VAL A 78 -3.06 -6.01 -23.81
C VAL A 78 -3.09 -4.82 -24.74
N LEU A 79 -1.94 -4.15 -24.84
CA LEU A 79 -1.72 -3.01 -25.71
C LEU A 79 -0.93 -3.48 -26.92
N ASP A 80 -1.38 -3.10 -28.12
CA ASP A 80 -0.68 -3.34 -29.38
C ASP A 80 -0.39 -2.01 -30.08
N ASP A 81 0.87 -1.55 -29.99
CA ASP A 81 1.40 -0.30 -30.55
C ASP A 81 0.52 0.94 -30.28
N VAL A 82 -0.07 1.02 -29.08
CA VAL A 82 -0.98 2.10 -28.68
C VAL A 82 -0.21 3.43 -28.58
N PHE A 83 -0.75 4.48 -29.18
CA PHE A 83 -0.15 5.82 -29.14
C PHE A 83 -0.60 6.60 -27.89
N VAL A 84 0.38 7.08 -27.12
CA VAL A 84 0.17 7.94 -25.96
C VAL A 84 0.84 9.30 -26.21
N PRO A 85 0.08 10.38 -26.42
CA PRO A 85 0.64 11.73 -26.54
C PRO A 85 1.32 12.16 -25.22
N GLU A 86 2.33 13.01 -25.34
CA GLU A 86 3.17 13.46 -24.22
C GLU A 86 2.34 13.99 -23.02
N HIS A 87 1.29 14.76 -23.28
CA HIS A 87 0.43 15.35 -22.23
C HIS A 87 -0.39 14.32 -21.43
N ARG A 88 -0.47 13.06 -21.89
CA ARG A 88 -1.09 11.93 -21.17
C ARG A 88 -0.05 11.09 -20.40
N SER A 89 1.14 11.64 -20.17
CA SER A 89 2.20 10.99 -19.39
C SER A 89 2.58 11.82 -18.17
N VAL A 90 2.94 11.14 -17.08
CA VAL A 90 3.50 11.77 -15.88
C VAL A 90 4.62 10.91 -15.30
N MET A 91 5.75 11.52 -14.97
CA MET A 91 6.87 10.79 -14.36
C MET A 91 6.49 10.35 -12.96
N VAL A 92 6.83 9.11 -12.62
CA VAL A 92 6.62 8.58 -11.27
C VAL A 92 7.47 9.36 -10.26
N SER A 93 8.66 9.81 -10.63
CA SER A 93 9.51 10.67 -9.80
C SER A 93 8.80 11.95 -9.35
N ASP A 94 8.06 12.62 -10.25
CA ASP A 94 7.36 13.87 -9.94
C ASP A 94 6.22 13.64 -8.94
N LEU A 95 5.53 12.50 -9.06
CA LEU A 95 4.48 12.10 -8.12
C LEU A 95 5.03 11.81 -6.73
N PHE A 96 6.23 11.22 -6.62
CA PHE A 96 6.89 10.99 -5.34
C PHE A 96 7.56 12.26 -4.78
N ALA A 97 7.98 13.19 -5.64
CA ALA A 97 8.53 14.48 -5.24
C ALA A 97 7.45 15.50 -4.83
N GLY A 98 6.17 15.26 -5.15
CA GLY A 98 5.09 16.22 -4.91
C GLY A 98 5.09 17.37 -5.92
N THR A 99 5.68 17.17 -7.10
CA THR A 99 5.79 18.16 -8.18
C THR A 99 5.08 17.75 -9.47
N PRO A 100 3.92 17.05 -9.44
CA PRO A 100 3.28 16.66 -10.68
C PRO A 100 2.77 17.88 -11.47
N PRO A 101 2.69 17.79 -12.81
CA PRO A 101 2.20 18.88 -13.65
C PRO A 101 0.84 19.44 -13.20
N GLY A 102 -0.06 18.60 -12.68
CA GLY A 102 -1.37 19.01 -12.18
C GLY A 102 -1.32 19.99 -11.00
N ALA A 103 -0.25 19.98 -10.20
CA ALA A 103 -0.07 20.92 -9.11
C ALA A 103 0.19 22.36 -9.59
N LEU A 104 0.74 22.53 -10.80
CA LEU A 104 0.93 23.85 -11.42
C LEU A 104 -0.40 24.44 -11.91
N VAL A 105 -1.34 23.58 -12.31
CA VAL A 105 -2.67 23.98 -12.82
C VAL A 105 -3.65 24.24 -11.68
N HIS A 106 -3.52 23.51 -10.57
CA HIS A 106 -4.38 23.63 -9.40
C HIS A 106 -3.57 23.91 -8.13
N PRO A 107 -2.97 25.12 -8.01
CA PRO A 107 -2.09 25.46 -6.89
C PRO A 107 -2.81 25.41 -5.53
N ASP A 108 -4.12 25.71 -5.53
CA ASP A 108 -4.96 25.73 -4.34
C ASP A 108 -5.50 24.34 -3.93
N TYR A 109 -5.02 23.27 -4.57
CA TYR A 109 -5.42 21.90 -4.24
C TYR A 109 -4.24 21.09 -3.64
N PRO A 110 -4.03 21.15 -2.31
CA PRO A 110 -2.84 20.62 -1.64
C PRO A 110 -2.57 19.14 -1.89
N ILE A 111 -3.62 18.34 -2.07
CA ILE A 111 -3.49 16.90 -2.28
C ILE A 111 -2.69 16.57 -3.55
N LEU A 112 -2.66 17.45 -4.56
CA LEU A 112 -1.85 17.23 -5.77
C LEU A 112 -0.35 17.39 -5.52
N ARG A 113 0.05 18.06 -4.42
CA ARG A 113 1.44 18.17 -3.99
C ARG A 113 1.82 17.11 -2.96
N ALA A 114 0.85 16.32 -2.49
CA ALA A 114 1.12 15.22 -1.58
C ALA A 114 1.97 14.15 -2.30
N PRO A 115 3.16 13.80 -1.79
CA PRO A 115 3.93 12.69 -2.32
C PRO A 115 3.10 11.43 -2.40
N ARG A 116 3.12 10.77 -3.55
CA ARG A 116 2.36 9.53 -3.80
C ARG A 116 2.57 8.48 -2.70
N GLY A 117 3.78 8.39 -2.15
CA GLY A 117 4.10 7.46 -1.06
C GLY A 117 3.20 7.62 0.17
N PHE A 118 2.73 8.83 0.47
CA PHE A 118 1.81 9.09 1.58
C PHE A 118 0.43 8.50 1.30
N LEU A 119 -0.05 8.62 0.06
CA LEU A 119 -1.41 8.25 -0.32
C LEU A 119 -1.58 6.74 -0.53
N VAL A 120 -0.53 6.03 -0.97
CA VAL A 120 -0.59 4.59 -1.30
C VAL A 120 -1.06 3.75 -0.10
N SER A 121 -0.66 4.09 1.12
CA SER A 121 -1.03 3.38 2.34
C SER A 121 -2.52 3.40 2.65
N TYR A 122 -3.30 4.28 2.01
CA TYR A 122 -4.76 4.39 2.22
C TYR A 122 -5.58 3.69 1.13
N SER A 123 -4.94 2.98 0.19
CA SER A 123 -5.64 2.31 -0.92
C SER A 123 -6.03 0.86 -0.62
N LEU A 124 -5.06 0.00 -0.28
CA LEU A 124 -5.27 -1.44 -0.06
C LEU A 124 -5.48 -1.84 1.42
N PRO A 125 -4.74 -1.29 2.39
CA PRO A 125 -4.89 -1.68 3.80
C PRO A 125 -6.32 -1.55 4.36
N PRO A 126 -7.11 -0.51 4.06
CA PRO A 126 -8.49 -0.42 4.55
C PRO A 126 -9.37 -1.60 4.10
N VAL A 127 -9.16 -2.10 2.87
CA VAL A 127 -9.87 -3.27 2.34
C VAL A 127 -9.52 -4.52 3.14
N ALA A 128 -8.24 -4.75 3.42
CA ALA A 128 -7.80 -5.89 4.22
C ALA A 128 -8.35 -5.84 5.66
N ILE A 129 -8.34 -4.66 6.29
CA ILE A 129 -8.92 -4.45 7.64
C ILE A 129 -10.41 -4.75 7.64
N ALA A 130 -11.16 -4.25 6.65
CA ALA A 130 -12.59 -4.48 6.54
C ALA A 130 -12.93 -5.97 6.31
N LEU A 131 -12.15 -6.65 5.46
CA LEU A 131 -12.29 -8.10 5.25
C LEU A 131 -11.99 -8.88 6.53
N GLY A 132 -10.94 -8.51 7.27
CA GLY A 132 -10.60 -9.10 8.56
C GLY A 132 -11.73 -8.95 9.59
N ARG A 133 -12.30 -7.74 9.70
CA ARG A 133 -13.47 -7.48 10.56
C ARG A 133 -14.64 -8.38 10.18
N ARG A 134 -14.97 -8.44 8.89
CA ARG A 134 -16.09 -9.25 8.42
C ARG A 134 -15.88 -10.74 8.67
N ALA A 135 -14.65 -11.24 8.47
CA ALA A 135 -14.30 -12.62 8.76
C ALA A 135 -14.46 -12.95 10.25
N LEU A 136 -14.02 -12.04 11.14
CA LEU A 136 -14.20 -12.15 12.59
C LEU A 136 -15.70 -12.21 12.96
N ASP A 137 -16.52 -11.30 12.42
CA ASP A 137 -17.97 -11.28 12.70
C ASP A 137 -18.64 -12.60 12.30
N ILE A 138 -18.31 -13.13 11.12
CA ILE A 138 -18.81 -14.41 10.62
C ILE A 138 -18.35 -15.55 11.53
N ALA A 139 -17.07 -15.56 11.93
CA ALA A 139 -16.52 -16.56 12.83
C ALA A 139 -17.24 -16.53 14.18
N CYS A 140 -17.39 -15.36 14.81
CA CYS A 140 -18.13 -15.20 16.07
C CYS A 140 -19.57 -15.71 15.96
N ALA A 141 -20.30 -15.30 14.92
CA ALA A 141 -21.69 -15.73 14.71
C ALA A 141 -21.84 -17.24 14.44
N SER A 142 -20.83 -17.86 13.80
CA SER A 142 -20.78 -19.29 13.54
C SER A 142 -20.43 -20.09 14.80
N LEU A 143 -19.39 -19.67 15.52
CA LEU A 143 -18.85 -20.35 16.70
C LEU A 143 -19.78 -20.22 17.91
N ALA A 144 -20.49 -19.09 18.06
CA ALA A 144 -21.44 -18.86 19.14
C ALA A 144 -22.54 -19.95 19.23
N ARG A 145 -22.92 -20.52 18.09
CA ARG A 145 -23.98 -21.55 17.99
C ARG A 145 -23.43 -22.96 17.85
N ARG A 146 -22.11 -23.12 17.71
CA ARG A 146 -21.49 -24.40 17.36
C ARG A 146 -21.32 -25.28 18.58
N VAL A 147 -21.81 -26.51 18.48
CA VAL A 147 -21.55 -27.59 19.45
C VAL A 147 -20.57 -28.59 18.82
N SER A 148 -19.45 -28.81 19.48
CA SER A 148 -18.44 -29.79 19.10
C SER A 148 -18.78 -31.16 19.69
N ARG A 149 -18.72 -32.21 18.85
CA ARG A 149 -18.98 -33.61 19.22
C ARG A 149 -20.29 -33.83 20.01
N GLY A 150 -21.29 -32.98 19.81
CA GLY A 150 -22.61 -33.07 20.43
C GLY A 150 -22.71 -32.67 21.90
N VAL A 151 -21.61 -32.27 22.55
CA VAL A 151 -21.60 -32.03 24.01
C VAL A 151 -20.97 -30.69 24.38
N THR A 152 -19.90 -30.28 23.70
CA THR A 152 -19.13 -29.10 24.11
C THR A 152 -19.52 -27.89 23.28
N LYS A 153 -20.05 -26.85 23.91
CA LYS A 153 -20.26 -25.57 23.22
C LYS A 153 -18.92 -24.94 22.92
N VAL A 154 -18.67 -24.64 21.64
CA VAL A 154 -17.42 -24.01 21.21
C VAL A 154 -17.27 -22.60 21.80
N ALA A 155 -18.39 -21.92 22.04
CA ALA A 155 -18.43 -20.61 22.69
C ALA A 155 -17.88 -20.59 24.13
N GLU A 156 -17.88 -21.74 24.83
CA GLU A 156 -17.38 -21.87 26.21
C GLU A 156 -15.89 -22.26 26.24
N SER A 157 -15.24 -22.41 25.07
CA SER A 157 -13.81 -22.74 24.99
C SER A 157 -12.95 -21.49 25.17
N GLU A 158 -12.17 -21.46 26.24
CA GLU A 158 -11.21 -20.37 26.54
C GLU A 158 -10.20 -20.15 25.41
N VAL A 159 -9.68 -21.24 24.82
CA VAL A 159 -8.74 -21.17 23.69
C VAL A 159 -9.37 -20.44 22.50
N VAL A 160 -10.62 -20.76 22.17
CA VAL A 160 -11.34 -20.09 21.08
C VAL A 160 -11.60 -18.62 21.40
N GLN A 161 -11.99 -18.31 22.65
CA GLN A 161 -12.20 -16.93 23.10
C GLN A 161 -10.91 -16.11 23.02
N MET A 162 -9.77 -16.66 23.44
CA MET A 162 -8.46 -16.02 23.34
C MET A 162 -8.09 -15.73 21.88
N THR A 163 -8.23 -16.71 20.98
CA THR A 163 -7.93 -16.50 19.55
C THR A 163 -8.84 -15.44 18.91
N ILE A 164 -10.13 -15.41 19.26
CA ILE A 164 -11.05 -14.36 18.81
C ILE A 164 -10.62 -12.98 19.35
N GLY A 165 -10.24 -12.92 20.63
CA GLY A 165 -9.76 -11.70 21.28
C GLY A 165 -8.48 -11.13 20.64
N GLU A 166 -7.51 -12.00 20.35
CA GLU A 166 -6.27 -11.61 19.64
C GLU A 166 -6.56 -11.10 18.23
N ALA A 167 -7.43 -11.77 17.48
CA ALA A 167 -7.83 -11.33 16.15
C ALA A 167 -8.56 -9.98 16.20
N ALA A 168 -9.46 -9.77 17.16
CA ALA A 168 -10.15 -8.51 17.37
C ALA A 168 -9.16 -7.37 17.67
N ALA A 169 -8.25 -7.59 18.61
CA ALA A 169 -7.23 -6.63 19.00
C ALA A 169 -6.30 -6.27 17.82
N ALA A 170 -5.90 -7.25 17.01
CA ALA A 170 -5.07 -7.00 15.82
C ALA A 170 -5.79 -6.10 14.79
N ILE A 171 -7.09 -6.33 14.55
CA ILE A 171 -7.89 -5.50 13.64
C ILE A 171 -8.08 -4.09 14.21
N ASP A 172 -8.34 -3.96 15.52
CA ASP A 172 -8.49 -2.66 16.19
C ASP A 172 -7.19 -1.85 16.10
N VAL A 173 -6.04 -2.46 16.40
CA VAL A 173 -4.73 -1.81 16.27
C VAL A 173 -4.44 -1.41 14.83
N ALA A 174 -4.68 -2.29 13.85
CA ALA A 174 -4.50 -1.94 12.44
C ALA A 174 -5.36 -0.74 12.01
N THR A 175 -6.60 -0.68 12.50
CA THR A 175 -7.53 0.44 12.26
C THR A 175 -7.01 1.74 12.88
N LEU A 176 -6.56 1.68 14.14
CA LEU A 176 -5.99 2.85 14.84
C LEU A 176 -4.73 3.38 14.14
N LEU A 177 -3.83 2.50 13.70
CA LEU A 177 -2.62 2.87 12.97
C LEU A 177 -2.94 3.54 11.64
N LEU A 178 -3.92 3.01 10.90
CA LEU A 178 -4.39 3.60 9.65
C LEU A 178 -4.94 5.02 9.87
N HIS A 179 -5.79 5.21 10.89
CA HIS A 179 -6.36 6.52 11.21
C HIS A 179 -5.30 7.51 11.68
N THR A 180 -4.38 7.08 12.54
CA THR A 180 -3.29 7.93 13.03
C THR A 180 -2.38 8.38 11.89
N GLY A 181 -2.01 7.46 10.99
CA GLY A 181 -1.25 7.79 9.79
C GLY A 181 -1.98 8.77 8.88
N ARG A 182 -3.29 8.54 8.67
CA ARG A 182 -4.13 9.42 7.85
C ARG A 182 -4.20 10.83 8.43
N ASP A 183 -4.42 10.96 9.73
CA ASP A 183 -4.55 12.25 10.40
C ASP A 183 -3.21 13.02 10.31
N TYR A 184 -2.08 12.34 10.52
CA TYR A 184 -0.75 12.89 10.27
C TYR A 184 -0.58 13.36 8.81
N SER A 185 -0.88 12.51 7.85
CA SER A 185 -0.74 12.83 6.42
C SER A 185 -1.65 14.01 6.01
N THR A 186 -2.84 14.08 6.58
CA THR A 186 -3.80 15.17 6.32
C THR A 186 -3.28 16.49 6.89
N ALA A 187 -2.71 16.47 8.10
CA ALA A 187 -2.12 17.65 8.72
C ALA A 187 -0.92 18.18 7.90
N GLU A 188 -0.02 17.30 7.46
CA GLU A 188 1.14 17.68 6.62
C GLU A 188 0.67 18.29 5.29
N VAL A 189 -0.24 17.62 4.57
CA VAL A 189 -0.80 18.12 3.31
C VAL A 189 -1.50 19.47 3.50
N SER A 190 -2.23 19.64 4.60
CA SER A 190 -2.97 20.87 4.89
C SER A 190 -2.07 22.02 5.37
N SER A 191 -0.86 21.73 5.83
CA SER A 191 0.10 22.75 6.31
C SER A 191 0.71 23.58 5.20
N TYR A 192 0.59 23.14 3.94
CA TYR A 192 1.30 23.71 2.79
C TYR A 192 2.84 23.69 2.90
N ALA A 193 3.41 23.00 3.89
CA ALA A 193 4.84 22.84 4.03
C ALA A 193 5.43 22.09 2.81
N PRO A 194 6.65 22.40 2.36
CA PRO A 194 7.28 21.70 1.24
C PRO A 194 7.39 20.19 1.53
N ALA A 195 7.08 19.33 0.54
CA ALA A 195 7.13 17.88 0.71
C ALA A 195 8.47 17.36 1.26
N ALA A 196 9.58 18.05 0.99
CA ALA A 196 10.91 17.73 1.51
C ALA A 196 11.04 17.85 3.03
N THR A 197 10.14 18.56 3.71
CA THR A 197 10.14 18.71 5.18
C THR A 197 9.31 17.64 5.87
N TRP A 198 8.61 16.79 5.12
CA TRP A 198 7.71 15.80 5.70
C TRP A 198 8.51 14.57 6.12
N SER A 199 8.46 14.24 7.41
CA SER A 199 9.00 12.98 7.89
C SER A 199 8.13 11.81 7.38
N THR A 200 8.79 10.69 7.04
CA THR A 200 8.03 9.43 6.92
C THR A 200 7.31 9.19 8.24
N PRO A 201 6.01 8.86 8.25
CA PRO A 201 5.32 8.51 9.49
C PRO A 201 6.04 7.32 10.10
N SER A 202 6.94 7.55 11.05
CA SER A 202 7.42 6.47 11.88
C SER A 202 6.23 6.13 12.76
N ILE A 203 5.81 4.86 12.79
CA ILE A 203 4.93 4.36 13.84
C ILE A 203 5.78 4.33 15.13
N ARG A 204 6.13 5.51 15.61
CA ARG A 204 6.50 5.75 16.99
C ARG A 204 5.24 6.35 17.58
N SER A 205 4.34 5.48 18.02
CA SER A 205 3.30 5.93 18.93
C SER A 205 3.99 6.66 20.08
N PRO A 206 3.57 7.88 20.47
CA PRO A 206 4.16 8.64 21.59
C PRO A 206 4.03 7.96 22.98
N GLY A 207 3.89 6.64 23.05
CA GLY A 207 3.70 5.88 24.28
C GLY A 207 3.91 4.36 24.20
N LEU A 208 4.22 3.77 23.03
CA LEU A 208 4.40 2.31 22.89
C LEU A 208 5.87 1.85 22.78
N SER A 209 6.83 2.75 22.60
CA SER A 209 8.20 2.37 22.22
C SER A 209 9.19 2.07 23.37
N THR A 210 8.78 2.03 24.63
CA THR A 210 9.69 1.71 25.76
C THR A 210 9.40 0.41 26.47
N ALA A 211 8.19 -0.16 26.34
CA ALA A 211 7.83 -1.41 27.01
C ALA A 211 8.40 -2.66 26.29
N CYS A 212 8.27 -2.74 24.96
CA CYS A 212 8.76 -3.89 24.19
C CYS A 212 10.30 -3.96 24.08
N ALA A 213 11.00 -2.83 24.13
CA ALA A 213 12.46 -2.80 24.01
C ALA A 213 13.16 -3.52 25.18
N LYS A 214 12.49 -3.69 26.33
CA LYS A 214 13.03 -4.43 27.49
C LYS A 214 12.89 -5.95 27.37
N TRP A 215 12.06 -6.46 26.45
CA TRP A 215 11.79 -7.90 26.31
C TRP A 215 12.61 -8.60 25.22
N THR A 216 13.22 -7.85 24.30
CA THR A 216 14.05 -8.39 23.20
C THR A 216 15.55 -8.34 23.50
N ALA A 217 15.96 -7.87 24.68
CA ALA A 217 17.36 -7.91 25.09
C ALA A 217 17.73 -9.34 25.51
N PRO A 218 18.79 -9.95 24.95
CA PRO A 218 19.29 -11.23 25.45
C PRO A 218 19.63 -11.12 26.93
N ALA A 219 19.07 -12.01 27.75
CA ALA A 219 19.44 -12.13 29.15
C ALA A 219 20.90 -12.60 29.25
N GLY A 220 21.83 -11.67 29.45
CA GLY A 220 23.22 -12.03 29.75
C GLY A 220 24.26 -11.03 29.26
N SER A 221 24.40 -9.89 29.94
CA SER A 221 25.71 -9.27 30.15
C SER A 221 25.62 -8.26 31.30
N THR A 222 25.53 -8.76 32.53
CA THR A 222 25.99 -8.00 33.70
C THR A 222 27.51 -7.90 33.62
N THR A 223 28.04 -6.86 32.98
CA THR A 223 29.43 -6.47 33.20
C THR A 223 29.52 -5.78 34.56
N ALA A 224 29.98 -6.55 35.54
CA ALA A 224 30.40 -6.03 36.83
C ALA A 224 31.53 -5.01 36.61
N THR A 225 31.30 -3.79 37.07
CA THR A 225 32.36 -2.80 37.31
C THR A 225 33.30 -3.34 38.39
N SER A 226 34.54 -3.68 38.02
CA SER A 226 35.64 -3.81 38.99
C SER A 226 36.68 -2.71 38.77
N SER A 227 36.74 -1.78 39.71
CA SER A 227 37.83 -0.83 39.88
C SER A 227 38.91 -1.41 40.80
N ALA A 228 40.17 -1.48 40.35
CA ALA A 228 41.41 -1.41 41.15
C ALA A 228 42.61 -1.45 40.18
N ARG A 229 43.30 -0.33 39.93
CA ARG A 229 44.56 0.14 40.58
C ARG A 229 45.80 -0.75 40.40
N SER A 230 46.73 -0.23 39.58
CA SER A 230 48.20 -0.10 39.77
C SER A 230 49.10 -1.34 39.83
N ALA A 231 50.07 -1.45 38.90
CA ALA A 231 51.52 -1.20 39.11
C ALA A 231 52.42 -1.88 38.04
N ALA A 232 53.49 -1.19 37.63
CA ALA A 232 54.79 -1.60 37.06
C ALA A 232 54.80 -2.67 35.93
N MET A 233 55.51 -2.51 34.80
CA MET A 233 56.91 -2.13 34.62
C MET A 233 57.13 -1.73 33.15
#